data_AF-A0A532CTL7-F1
#
_entry.id   AF-A0A532CTL7-F1
#
_cell.length_a   1.000
_cell.length_b   1.000
_cell.length_c   1.000
_cell.angle_alpha   90.00
_cell.angle_beta   90.00
_cell.angle_gamma   90.00
#
_symmetry.space_group_name_H-M   'P 1'
#
loop_
_entity.id
_entity.type
_entity.pdbx_description
1 polymer ?
#
loop_
_entity_poly.entity_id
_entity_poly.type
_entity_poly.pdbx_seq_one_letter_code
_entity_poly.pdbx_strand_id
1 'polypeptide(L)'
;MWSGIGRLSVMTAVALGVSMLLWWLVIGHPSRPVATPSETPMSPRTAASAYQPIPIQTDVYAVPPGSVYRIPGVIGPATPSLVSQPEPTLPSHYAGGGSSRLAILVTDVQSNWLGLAHGLKSFGVPFTVTTDPYEALRHRVIMVYPVLSGRVLPPTALKAVVAHPRKGGTLIASNIYGEGVEKVFGFQEIRYGRDHYELRLAVAAPLLEEFTDPAEQVLPLGNHAKHVLPIATWSYSETKEPPLARYEDGSAAITRRSYEVGHAYAIGLDLGHLLLKGHNLRDEGLARSYDNRYEPMLDVFLRLLAVLYREGEPDAVRLHPVPRHRDLAVIMTHDINAQTSMANAIQYAQFEKSQGIVGTYFVQTKYIKDFNDEVFLNDQGSNDMAALHRLGMELASHTVAHSEVFSYFPLGTGTERYPEYQPYVKTRTTTANGSVFGELRVGKYLIEKLSGGANVMSFRLGGLSNPKALPQALAATGYRYSSS
;
A
#
# COMPACT_ATOMS: atom_id res chain seq x y z
N MET A 1 -49.20 29.41 45.89
CA MET A 1 -49.96 28.19 46.24
C MET A 1 -49.26 26.99 45.61
N TRP A 2 -49.33 25.82 46.26
CA TRP A 2 -49.18 24.42 45.77
C TRP A 2 -48.46 24.17 44.42
N SER A 3 -47.42 23.35 44.25
CA SER A 3 -46.89 22.12 44.92
C SER A 3 -47.62 20.79 44.62
N GLY A 4 -46.88 19.80 44.09
CA GLY A 4 -47.31 18.42 43.77
C GLY A 4 -46.70 18.01 42.41
N ILE A 5 -45.81 17.01 42.24
CA ILE A 5 -45.68 15.62 42.71
C ILE A 5 -46.65 14.65 42.01
N GLY A 6 -46.09 13.68 41.27
CA GLY A 6 -46.83 12.56 40.68
C GLY A 6 -45.94 11.62 39.83
N ARG A 7 -45.63 10.43 40.34
CA ARG A 7 -45.14 9.25 39.57
C ARG A 7 -46.30 8.25 39.43
N LEU A 8 -46.35 7.43 38.37
CA LEU A 8 -46.03 5.98 38.38
C LEU A 8 -46.43 5.29 37.05
N SER A 9 -45.88 4.08 36.82
CA SER A 9 -46.30 2.92 35.98
C SER A 9 -46.95 3.15 34.59
N VAL A 10 -46.46 2.58 33.48
CA VAL A 10 -46.14 1.17 33.13
C VAL A 10 -47.37 0.29 32.89
N MET A 11 -47.62 -0.06 31.61
CA MET A 11 -47.84 -1.44 31.14
C MET A 11 -47.74 -1.59 29.61
N THR A 12 -47.14 -2.72 29.18
CA THR A 12 -47.41 -3.62 28.01
C THR A 12 -48.12 -3.06 26.74
N ALA A 13 -47.79 -3.40 25.48
CA ALA A 13 -47.28 -4.67 24.88
C ALA A 13 -46.89 -4.44 23.38
N VAL A 14 -46.36 -5.33 22.51
CA VAL A 14 -45.68 -6.66 22.56
C VAL A 14 -45.14 -7.02 21.14
N ALA A 15 -44.14 -7.92 21.02
CA ALA A 15 -43.66 -8.63 19.79
C ALA A 15 -42.93 -7.79 18.69
N LEU A 16 -41.90 -8.25 17.96
CA LEU A 16 -40.96 -9.41 18.02
C LEU A 16 -39.50 -8.83 17.99
N GLY A 17 -38.39 -9.50 18.31
CA GLY A 17 -38.00 -10.93 18.23
C GLY A 17 -37.28 -11.21 16.88
N VAL A 18 -36.08 -11.79 16.80
CA VAL A 18 -35.26 -12.57 17.76
C VAL A 18 -33.76 -12.36 17.50
N SER A 19 -32.93 -12.43 18.55
CA SER A 19 -31.48 -12.68 18.47
C SER A 19 -31.12 -13.94 19.27
N MET A 20 -30.25 -14.83 18.76
CA MET A 20 -29.33 -15.61 19.62
C MET A 20 -28.28 -16.44 18.86
N LEU A 21 -27.18 -16.75 19.56
CA LEU A 21 -26.25 -17.84 19.27
C LEU A 21 -26.87 -19.18 19.76
N LEU A 22 -26.55 -20.32 19.14
CA LEU A 22 -25.64 -21.33 19.72
C LEU A 22 -25.37 -22.54 18.80
N TRP A 23 -24.42 -23.38 19.21
CA TRP A 23 -24.16 -24.75 18.75
C TRP A 23 -25.40 -25.66 18.61
N TRP A 24 -25.27 -26.74 17.82
CA TRP A 24 -25.95 -28.01 18.18
C TRP A 24 -25.21 -29.28 17.75
N LEU A 25 -25.32 -30.32 18.57
CA LEU A 25 -24.86 -31.71 18.44
C LEU A 25 -25.73 -32.55 19.41
N VAL A 26 -26.08 -33.83 19.20
CA VAL A 26 -25.82 -34.78 18.09
C VAL A 26 -26.96 -35.85 18.08
N ILE A 27 -26.65 -37.14 17.91
CA ILE A 27 -27.53 -38.34 17.96
C ILE A 27 -28.40 -38.52 16.70
N GLY A 28 -28.29 -39.59 15.89
CA GLY A 28 -27.24 -40.61 15.79
C GLY A 28 -27.76 -42.06 15.78
N HIS A 29 -27.61 -42.76 14.63
CA HIS A 29 -27.59 -44.23 14.50
C HIS A 29 -26.80 -44.67 13.24
N PRO A 30 -26.33 -45.93 13.13
CA PRO A 30 -25.07 -46.23 12.43
C PRO A 30 -25.18 -46.88 11.04
N SER A 31 -24.23 -46.58 10.15
CA SER A 31 -23.86 -47.43 9.00
C SER A 31 -22.50 -47.08 8.36
N ARG A 32 -21.52 -47.98 8.53
CA ARG A 32 -20.26 -48.17 7.76
C ARG A 32 -19.21 -47.03 7.74
N PRO A 33 -17.90 -47.34 7.78
CA PRO A 33 -16.84 -46.36 7.65
C PRO A 33 -16.58 -45.98 6.18
N VAL A 34 -16.39 -44.69 5.93
CA VAL A 34 -15.71 -44.18 4.72
C VAL A 34 -14.29 -43.81 5.12
N ALA A 35 -13.30 -44.15 4.29
CA ALA A 35 -11.90 -43.89 4.61
C ALA A 35 -11.59 -42.38 4.58
N THR A 36 -11.00 -41.87 5.67
CA THR A 36 -10.46 -40.50 5.74
C THR A 36 -9.20 -40.39 4.88
N PRO A 37 -9.10 -39.41 3.97
CA PRO A 37 -7.82 -39.00 3.41
C PRO A 37 -6.88 -38.54 4.53
N SER A 38 -5.59 -38.87 4.45
CA SER A 38 -4.60 -38.41 5.41
C SER A 38 -4.24 -36.95 5.14
N GLU A 39 -4.84 -36.01 5.87
CA GLU A 39 -4.39 -34.63 5.91
C GLU A 39 -3.03 -34.53 6.62
N THR A 40 -1.95 -34.68 5.86
CA THR A 40 -0.61 -34.30 6.30
C THR A 40 -0.57 -32.77 6.39
N PRO A 41 -0.38 -32.16 7.57
CA PRO A 41 -0.43 -30.71 7.71
C PRO A 41 0.69 -30.04 6.91
N MET A 42 0.34 -29.07 6.08
CA MET A 42 1.32 -28.29 5.32
C MET A 42 2.24 -27.53 6.28
N SER A 43 3.55 -27.72 6.10
CA SER A 43 4.60 -27.01 6.84
C SER A 43 4.43 -25.49 6.72
N PRO A 44 4.66 -24.71 7.80
CA PRO A 44 4.55 -23.25 7.75
C PRO A 44 5.48 -22.66 6.67
N ARG A 45 4.94 -21.73 5.87
CA ARG A 45 5.65 -21.05 4.77
C ARG A 45 6.85 -20.26 5.31
N THR A 46 8.06 -20.81 5.17
CA THR A 46 9.30 -20.08 5.43
C THR A 46 9.54 -19.06 4.32
N ALA A 47 9.17 -17.80 4.59
CA ALA A 47 9.49 -16.63 3.75
C ALA A 47 10.99 -16.25 3.86
N ALA A 48 11.87 -17.23 3.62
CA ALA A 48 13.30 -17.18 3.86
C ALA A 48 14.08 -17.98 2.80
N SER A 49 13.72 -17.79 1.52
CA SER A 49 14.67 -18.05 0.43
C SER A 49 15.60 -16.84 0.34
N ALA A 50 16.88 -17.03 0.66
CA ALA A 50 17.86 -15.95 0.58
C ALA A 50 18.01 -15.45 -0.86
N TYR A 51 18.28 -14.15 -1.04
CA TYR A 51 18.52 -13.52 -2.35
C TYR A 51 19.75 -14.12 -3.06
N GLN A 52 19.53 -15.21 -3.80
CA GLN A 52 20.42 -15.70 -4.85
C GLN A 52 20.02 -15.01 -6.15
N PRO A 53 20.92 -14.30 -6.86
CA PRO A 53 20.59 -13.68 -8.13
C PRO A 53 20.37 -14.77 -9.20
N ILE A 54 19.11 -15.05 -9.50
CA ILE A 54 18.71 -16.01 -10.53
C ILE A 54 19.20 -15.49 -11.89
N PRO A 55 20.00 -16.25 -12.66
CA PRO A 55 20.47 -15.80 -13.96
C PRO A 55 19.30 -15.57 -14.92
N ILE A 56 19.21 -14.38 -15.50
CA ILE A 56 18.28 -14.10 -16.60
C ILE A 56 18.72 -14.95 -17.79
N GLN A 57 17.95 -15.99 -18.14
CA GLN A 57 18.18 -16.76 -19.36
C GLN A 57 17.83 -15.90 -20.57
N THR A 58 18.87 -15.35 -21.22
CA THR A 58 18.76 -14.58 -22.47
C THR A 58 18.50 -15.45 -23.70
N ASP A 59 18.76 -16.75 -23.59
CA ASP A 59 18.57 -17.70 -24.69
C ASP A 59 17.09 -17.97 -24.92
N VAL A 60 16.62 -17.76 -26.16
CA VAL A 60 15.24 -18.03 -26.56
C VAL A 60 14.96 -19.53 -26.43
N TYR A 61 14.08 -19.88 -25.51
CA TYR A 61 13.72 -21.26 -25.25
C TYR A 61 12.63 -21.74 -26.22
N ALA A 62 12.92 -22.81 -26.96
CA ALA A 62 11.94 -23.49 -27.79
C ALA A 62 10.90 -24.17 -26.88
N VAL A 63 9.68 -23.60 -26.83
CA VAL A 63 8.55 -24.16 -26.08
C VAL A 63 8.13 -25.51 -26.69
N PRO A 64 7.85 -26.56 -25.89
CA PRO A 64 7.51 -27.87 -26.41
C PRO A 64 6.32 -27.86 -27.38
N PRO A 65 6.38 -28.62 -28.50
CA PRO A 65 5.24 -28.80 -29.39
C PRO A 65 4.00 -29.29 -28.65
N GLY A 66 2.86 -28.64 -28.87
CA GLY A 66 1.60 -28.95 -28.19
C GLY A 66 1.37 -28.22 -26.86
N SER A 67 2.38 -27.58 -26.25
CA SER A 67 2.16 -26.79 -25.01
C SER A 67 1.34 -25.51 -25.23
N VAL A 68 1.35 -24.93 -26.43
CA VAL A 68 0.73 -23.63 -26.73
C VAL A 68 -0.62 -23.82 -27.42
N TYR A 69 -1.69 -23.42 -26.75
CA TYR A 69 -3.03 -23.37 -27.35
C TYR A 69 -3.21 -22.09 -28.18
N ARG A 70 -3.79 -22.24 -29.38
CA ARG A 70 -3.93 -21.18 -30.39
C ARG A 70 -5.40 -20.92 -30.70
N ILE A 71 -5.94 -19.83 -30.14
CA ILE A 71 -7.31 -19.36 -30.38
C ILE A 71 -7.42 -18.91 -31.84
N PRO A 72 -8.34 -19.47 -32.65
CA PRO A 72 -8.47 -19.13 -34.07
C PRO A 72 -8.72 -17.63 -34.31
N GLY A 73 -7.94 -17.03 -35.20
CA GLY A 73 -8.12 -15.63 -35.63
C GLY A 73 -7.72 -14.54 -34.61
N VAL A 74 -7.14 -14.90 -33.46
CA VAL A 74 -6.70 -13.93 -32.43
C VAL A 74 -5.20 -13.69 -32.56
N ILE A 75 -4.81 -12.44 -32.84
CA ILE A 75 -3.41 -11.97 -32.91
C ILE A 75 -3.35 -10.53 -32.39
N GLY A 76 -2.50 -10.24 -31.40
CA GLY A 76 -2.34 -8.90 -30.85
C GLY A 76 -1.78 -8.83 -29.42
N PRO A 77 -1.60 -7.62 -28.85
CA PRO A 77 -1.96 -6.32 -29.43
C PRO A 77 -1.00 -5.87 -30.54
N ALA A 78 -1.52 -5.16 -31.54
CA ALA A 78 -0.73 -4.72 -32.70
C ALA A 78 0.07 -3.44 -32.43
N THR A 79 -0.52 -2.48 -31.71
CA THR A 79 0.13 -1.20 -31.38
C THR A 79 1.21 -1.39 -30.30
N PRO A 80 2.45 -0.94 -30.53
CA PRO A 80 3.50 -1.01 -29.51
C PRO A 80 3.16 -0.19 -28.25
N SER A 81 3.62 -0.65 -27.09
CA SER A 81 3.64 0.16 -25.87
C SER A 81 5.01 0.76 -25.67
N LEU A 82 5.06 2.05 -25.32
CA LEU A 82 6.30 2.79 -25.11
C LEU A 82 6.30 3.36 -23.70
N VAL A 83 7.40 3.19 -22.96
CA VAL A 83 7.63 3.96 -21.73
C VAL A 83 7.87 5.41 -22.12
N SER A 84 6.92 6.29 -21.79
CA SER A 84 7.12 7.73 -21.84
C SER A 84 8.28 8.13 -20.92
N GLN A 85 9.08 9.10 -21.32
CA GLN A 85 10.05 9.71 -20.42
C GLN A 85 9.31 10.32 -19.21
N PRO A 86 9.74 10.07 -17.97
CA PRO A 86 9.05 10.60 -16.80
C PRO A 86 9.32 12.10 -16.66
N GLU A 87 8.29 12.91 -16.87
CA GLU A 87 8.34 14.34 -16.53
C GLU A 87 8.38 14.49 -15.00
N PRO A 88 9.36 15.20 -14.41
CA PRO A 88 9.41 15.41 -12.97
C PRO A 88 8.22 16.26 -12.49
N THR A 89 7.37 15.68 -11.64
CA THR A 89 6.29 16.41 -10.97
C THR A 89 6.88 17.58 -10.19
N LEU A 90 6.42 18.81 -10.45
CA LEU A 90 6.91 20.00 -9.77
C LEU A 90 6.14 20.25 -8.45
N PRO A 91 6.78 20.80 -7.40
CA PRO A 91 6.10 21.22 -6.16
C PRO A 91 4.90 22.15 -6.42
N SER A 92 4.98 23.00 -7.45
CA SER A 92 3.91 23.90 -7.88
C SER A 92 2.60 23.20 -8.25
N HIS A 93 2.63 21.92 -8.64
CA HIS A 93 1.42 21.12 -8.91
C HIS A 93 0.58 20.86 -7.64
N TYR A 94 1.13 21.13 -6.46
CA TYR A 94 0.47 20.98 -5.15
C TYR A 94 0.45 22.31 -4.36
N ALA A 95 0.73 23.44 -5.00
CA ALA A 95 0.75 24.75 -4.35
C ALA A 95 -0.66 25.36 -4.20
N GLY A 96 -0.86 26.17 -3.15
CA GLY A 96 -2.00 27.04 -2.97
C GLY A 96 -3.13 26.49 -2.09
N GLY A 97 -4.26 27.19 -2.10
CA GLY A 97 -5.35 27.03 -1.13
C GLY A 97 -5.22 27.99 0.07
N GLY A 98 -5.93 27.69 1.16
CA GLY A 98 -5.94 28.53 2.37
C GLY A 98 -4.77 28.27 3.32
N SER A 99 -4.46 29.26 4.17
CA SER A 99 -3.40 29.24 5.18
C SER A 99 -3.57 28.20 6.29
N SER A 100 -4.76 27.59 6.43
CA SER A 100 -5.02 26.50 7.37
C SER A 100 -4.56 25.12 6.90
N ARG A 101 -4.02 25.01 5.69
CA ARG A 101 -3.38 23.78 5.19
C ARG A 101 -2.03 23.55 5.87
N LEU A 102 -1.61 22.29 5.98
CA LEU A 102 -0.22 21.94 6.28
C LEU A 102 0.69 22.43 5.15
N ALA A 103 1.65 23.32 5.44
CA ALA A 103 2.65 23.74 4.46
C ALA A 103 3.86 22.80 4.47
N ILE A 104 4.11 22.11 3.35
CA ILE A 104 5.35 21.36 3.15
C ILE A 104 6.37 22.29 2.49
N LEU A 105 7.35 22.73 3.27
CA LEU A 105 8.51 23.48 2.79
C LEU A 105 9.56 22.49 2.27
N VAL A 106 9.61 22.34 0.94
CA VAL A 106 10.53 21.44 0.24
C VAL A 106 11.89 22.12 0.08
N THR A 107 12.88 21.66 0.83
CA THR A 107 14.27 22.16 0.80
C THR A 107 15.17 21.44 -0.20
N ASP A 108 14.69 20.33 -0.77
CA ASP A 108 15.27 19.65 -1.93
C ASP A 108 14.15 19.05 -2.80
N VAL A 109 14.05 19.48 -4.06
CA VAL A 109 13.00 19.04 -5.00
C VAL A 109 13.22 17.64 -5.57
N GLN A 110 14.43 17.07 -5.42
CA GLN A 110 14.78 15.70 -5.82
C GLN A 110 14.53 14.67 -4.71
N SER A 111 14.10 15.12 -3.52
CA SER A 111 13.79 14.28 -2.37
C SER A 111 12.48 13.49 -2.52
N ASN A 112 12.20 12.57 -1.59
CA ASN A 112 11.01 11.71 -1.61
C ASN A 112 9.69 12.43 -1.23
N TRP A 113 9.58 13.75 -1.47
CA TRP A 113 8.45 14.59 -1.01
C TRP A 113 7.11 14.18 -1.64
N LEU A 114 7.13 13.55 -2.83
CA LEU A 114 5.95 12.94 -3.44
C LEU A 114 5.34 11.82 -2.59
N GLY A 115 6.12 11.15 -1.74
CA GLY A 115 5.62 10.18 -0.76
C GLY A 115 4.70 10.83 0.28
N LEU A 116 5.10 11.99 0.81
CA LEU A 116 4.27 12.81 1.69
C LEU A 116 3.03 13.31 0.95
N ALA A 117 3.19 13.87 -0.25
CA ALA A 117 2.08 14.40 -1.04
C ALA A 117 1.05 13.31 -1.43
N HIS A 118 1.48 12.07 -1.64
CA HIS A 118 0.59 10.93 -1.87
C HIS A 118 -0.12 10.51 -0.57
N GLY A 119 0.63 10.26 0.51
CA GLY A 119 0.08 9.78 1.78
C GLY A 119 -0.85 10.77 2.49
N LEU A 120 -0.52 12.07 2.47
CA LEU A 120 -1.41 13.11 3.01
C LEU A 120 -2.70 13.23 2.19
N LYS A 121 -2.64 12.99 0.87
CA LYS A 121 -3.80 12.96 -0.02
C LYS A 121 -4.68 11.73 0.21
N SER A 122 -4.10 10.53 0.39
CA SER A 122 -4.87 9.33 0.71
C SER A 122 -5.51 9.40 2.10
N PHE A 123 -4.81 9.99 3.08
CA PHE A 123 -5.32 10.17 4.45
C PHE A 123 -6.15 11.44 4.67
N GLY A 124 -6.46 12.19 3.61
CA GLY A 124 -7.37 13.34 3.65
C GLY A 124 -6.89 14.55 4.46
N VAL A 125 -5.59 14.71 4.65
CA VAL A 125 -4.98 15.88 5.31
C VAL A 125 -4.77 16.99 4.28
N PRO A 126 -5.38 18.18 4.40
CA PRO A 126 -5.15 19.27 3.45
C PRO A 126 -3.73 19.85 3.57
N PHE A 127 -2.99 19.85 2.47
CA PHE A 127 -1.64 20.40 2.40
C PHE A 127 -1.46 21.37 1.22
N THR A 128 -0.37 22.13 1.28
CA THR A 128 0.23 22.87 0.16
C THR A 128 1.72 22.52 0.11
N VAL A 129 2.34 22.57 -1.07
CA VAL A 129 3.79 22.36 -1.23
C VAL A 129 4.42 23.64 -1.78
N THR A 130 5.53 24.07 -1.19
CA THR A 130 6.28 25.25 -1.64
C THR A 130 7.79 25.05 -1.42
N THR A 131 8.60 25.70 -2.25
CA THR A 131 10.04 25.87 -2.02
C THR A 131 10.38 27.23 -1.40
N ASP A 132 9.40 28.15 -1.30
CA ASP A 132 9.57 29.46 -0.67
C ASP A 132 9.26 29.38 0.84
N PRO A 133 10.25 29.62 1.73
CA PRO A 133 10.04 29.63 3.17
C PRO A 133 9.09 30.74 3.64
N TYR A 134 8.98 31.86 2.91
CA TYR A 134 8.10 32.97 3.29
C TYR A 134 6.62 32.65 2.99
N GLU A 135 6.33 31.94 1.90
CA GLU A 135 4.99 31.39 1.67
C GLU A 135 4.65 30.29 2.68
N ALA A 136 5.59 29.41 3.03
CA ALA A 136 5.37 28.42 4.10
C ALA A 136 5.03 29.08 5.45
N LEU A 137 5.69 30.19 5.79
CA LEU A 137 5.45 30.98 7.00
C LEU A 137 4.08 31.68 7.07
N ARG A 138 3.25 31.57 6.02
CA ARG A 138 1.84 32.02 6.04
C ARG A 138 0.90 31.02 6.70
N HIS A 139 1.38 29.81 6.99
CA HIS A 139 0.59 28.70 7.51
C HIS A 139 0.86 28.45 9.00
N ARG A 140 -0.18 28.05 9.75
CA ARG A 140 -0.04 27.67 11.16
C ARG A 140 0.87 26.46 11.35
N VAL A 141 0.74 25.44 10.51
CA VAL A 141 1.53 24.20 10.57
C VAL A 141 2.48 24.10 9.37
N ILE A 142 3.78 23.97 9.65
CA ILE A 142 4.85 23.85 8.65
C ILE A 142 5.60 22.53 8.86
N MET A 143 5.75 21.73 7.81
CA MET A 143 6.68 20.61 7.74
C MET A 143 7.85 20.97 6.83
N VAL A 144 9.08 20.96 7.36
CA VAL A 144 10.30 21.18 6.58
C VAL A 144 10.87 19.83 6.15
N TYR A 145 11.08 19.65 4.86
CA TYR A 145 11.42 18.35 4.29
C TYR A 145 12.35 18.46 3.05
N PRO A 146 13.36 17.60 2.88
CA PRO A 146 13.77 16.51 3.77
C PRO A 146 14.65 16.97 4.93
N VAL A 147 15.25 18.17 4.84
CA VAL A 147 16.31 18.66 5.74
C VAL A 147 15.97 20.06 6.24
N LEU A 148 16.14 20.29 7.55
CA LEU A 148 16.15 21.63 8.14
C LEU A 148 17.57 22.00 8.57
N SER A 149 18.24 22.86 7.78
CA SER A 149 19.56 23.39 8.15
C SER A 149 19.89 24.71 7.44
N GLY A 150 20.89 25.43 7.96
CA GLY A 150 21.48 26.61 7.30
C GLY A 150 22.28 26.32 6.03
N ARG A 151 22.38 25.06 5.59
CA ARG A 151 22.93 24.68 4.28
C ARG A 151 21.88 24.73 3.17
N VAL A 152 20.59 24.67 3.51
CA VAL A 152 19.47 24.60 2.55
C VAL A 152 18.45 25.74 2.70
N LEU A 153 18.53 26.54 3.77
CA LEU A 153 17.73 27.75 3.97
C LEU A 153 18.64 28.98 4.19
N PRO A 154 18.36 30.13 3.53
CA PRO A 154 19.04 31.40 3.82
C PRO A 154 18.94 31.79 5.30
N PRO A 155 19.95 32.45 5.91
CA PRO A 155 19.96 32.74 7.35
C PRO A 155 18.74 33.50 7.88
N THR A 156 18.18 34.43 7.09
CA THR A 156 16.95 35.18 7.40
C THR A 156 15.72 34.28 7.42
N ALA A 157 15.59 33.39 6.42
CA ALA A 157 14.50 32.43 6.31
C ALA A 157 14.59 31.37 7.42
N LEU A 158 15.77 30.78 7.65
CA LEU A 158 16.01 29.83 8.74
C LEU A 158 15.61 30.46 10.08
N LYS A 159 16.09 31.68 10.38
CA LYS A 159 15.76 32.41 11.61
C LYS A 159 14.25 32.64 11.78
N ALA A 160 13.52 32.86 10.69
CA ALA A 160 12.06 33.01 10.72
C ALA A 160 11.35 31.67 10.96
N VAL A 161 11.75 30.59 10.27
CA VAL A 161 11.21 29.23 10.43
C VAL A 161 11.43 28.71 11.86
N VAL A 162 12.64 28.83 12.42
CA VAL A 162 12.91 28.38 13.81
C VAL A 162 12.31 29.28 14.90
N ALA A 163 11.76 30.44 14.52
CA ALA A 163 10.98 31.30 15.40
C ALA A 163 9.48 30.97 15.35
N HIS A 164 9.01 30.17 14.38
CA HIS A 164 7.59 29.86 14.17
C HIS A 164 6.89 29.26 15.42
N PRO A 165 7.46 28.29 16.16
CA PRO A 165 6.85 27.76 17.39
C PRO A 165 6.66 28.82 18.48
N ARG A 166 7.60 29.77 18.59
CA ARG A 166 7.52 30.89 19.55
C ARG A 166 6.48 31.95 19.18
N LYS A 167 5.92 31.89 17.97
CA LYS A 167 4.88 32.80 17.46
C LYS A 167 3.49 32.16 17.42
N GLY A 168 3.34 30.94 17.94
CA GLY A 168 2.08 30.21 17.94
C GLY A 168 1.83 29.32 16.73
N GLY A 169 2.89 28.97 15.99
CA GLY A 169 2.83 27.95 14.95
C GLY A 169 3.26 26.56 15.44
N THR A 170 3.09 25.56 14.58
CA THR A 170 3.67 24.23 14.76
C THR A 170 4.73 23.97 13.68
N LEU A 171 5.92 23.53 14.08
CA LEU A 171 7.04 23.20 13.18
C LEU A 171 7.40 21.72 13.27
N ILE A 172 7.28 20.99 12.16
CA ILE A 172 7.64 19.58 12.02
C ILE A 172 8.89 19.50 11.13
N ALA A 173 9.90 18.70 11.49
CA ALA A 173 11.09 18.51 10.67
C ALA A 173 11.76 17.14 10.85
N SER A 174 12.50 16.72 9.82
CA SER A 174 13.43 15.59 9.84
C SER A 174 14.82 16.06 9.41
N ASN A 175 15.86 15.24 9.62
CA ASN A 175 17.25 15.53 9.25
C ASN A 175 17.68 16.96 9.65
N ILE A 176 17.59 17.26 10.96
CA ILE A 176 17.78 18.61 11.52
C ILE A 176 19.27 18.82 11.83
N TYR A 177 19.86 19.92 11.34
CA TYR A 177 21.25 20.27 11.65
C TYR A 177 21.47 21.79 11.75
N GLY A 178 22.25 22.21 12.74
CA GLY A 178 22.92 23.52 12.74
C GLY A 178 22.74 24.22 14.07
N GLU A 179 23.83 24.79 14.58
CA GLU A 179 23.95 25.21 15.97
C GLU A 179 22.74 25.98 16.51
N GLY A 180 22.04 25.38 17.47
CA GLY A 180 20.90 25.97 18.15
C GLY A 180 19.54 25.71 17.49
N VAL A 181 19.50 25.05 16.33
CA VAL A 181 18.27 24.51 15.74
C VAL A 181 17.79 23.30 16.55
N GLU A 182 18.70 22.48 17.08
CA GLU A 182 18.42 21.32 17.95
C GLU A 182 17.57 21.73 19.16
N LYS A 183 17.97 22.86 19.77
CA LYS A 183 17.31 23.49 20.92
C LYS A 183 15.86 23.91 20.62
N VAL A 184 15.49 24.10 19.35
CA VAL A 184 14.11 24.45 18.92
C VAL A 184 13.17 23.27 19.09
N PHE A 185 13.66 22.06 18.83
CA PHE A 185 12.95 20.78 18.93
C PHE A 185 13.15 20.06 20.26
N GLY A 186 13.92 20.68 21.16
CA GLY A 186 14.07 20.23 22.55
C GLY A 186 15.05 19.09 22.77
N PHE A 187 15.99 18.84 21.85
CA PHE A 187 17.11 17.91 22.04
C PHE A 187 18.45 18.65 22.03
N GLN A 188 19.56 17.96 22.34
CA GLN A 188 20.92 18.54 22.25
C GLN A 188 21.77 17.90 21.15
N GLU A 189 21.79 16.57 21.02
CA GLU A 189 22.53 15.86 19.96
C GLU A 189 21.60 15.04 19.06
N ILE A 190 22.12 14.67 17.88
CA ILE A 190 21.44 13.84 16.89
C ILE A 190 22.41 12.76 16.39
N ARG A 191 21.98 11.48 16.41
CA ARG A 191 22.78 10.30 16.02
C ARG A 191 22.17 9.62 14.80
N TYR A 192 22.95 9.42 13.74
CA TYR A 192 22.54 8.59 12.60
C TYR A 192 22.52 7.11 12.99
N GLY A 193 21.48 6.37 12.61
CA GLY A 193 21.33 4.95 12.89
C GLY A 193 20.95 4.11 11.67
N ARG A 194 21.46 2.88 11.64
CA ARG A 194 21.03 1.76 10.75
C ARG A 194 20.98 0.44 11.52
N ASP A 195 20.63 0.57 12.79
CA ASP A 195 20.76 -0.40 13.87
C ASP A 195 19.51 -0.46 14.76
N HIS A 196 18.59 0.51 14.65
CA HIS A 196 17.26 0.47 15.27
C HIS A 196 16.30 -0.40 14.45
N TYR A 197 15.81 -1.50 15.02
CA TYR A 197 14.86 -2.43 14.40
C TYR A 197 13.40 -2.17 14.77
N GLU A 198 13.10 -1.37 15.80
CA GLU A 198 11.73 -1.06 16.21
C GLU A 198 11.56 0.42 16.59
N LEU A 199 10.36 0.95 16.40
CA LEU A 199 9.93 2.23 16.99
C LEU A 199 8.68 1.99 17.86
N ARG A 200 8.73 2.49 19.09
CA ARG A 200 7.71 2.26 20.12
C ARG A 200 7.05 3.59 20.51
N LEU A 201 5.73 3.68 20.33
CA LEU A 201 4.95 4.88 20.64
C LEU A 201 4.75 5.04 22.15
N ALA A 202 4.87 6.28 22.64
CA ALA A 202 4.62 6.63 24.04
C ALA A 202 3.13 6.88 24.28
N VAL A 203 2.28 5.86 24.13
CA VAL A 203 0.80 5.96 24.19
C VAL A 203 0.20 6.50 25.50
N ALA A 204 1.00 6.67 26.55
CA ALA A 204 0.61 7.42 27.75
C ALA A 204 0.59 8.95 27.55
N ALA A 205 1.12 9.47 26.43
CA ALA A 205 0.97 10.86 26.04
C ALA A 205 -0.43 11.09 25.44
N PRO A 206 -1.21 12.09 25.90
CA PRO A 206 -2.57 12.33 25.39
C PRO A 206 -2.65 12.53 23.87
N LEU A 207 -1.59 13.08 23.27
CA LEU A 207 -1.45 13.26 21.82
C LEU A 207 -1.45 11.92 21.04
N LEU A 208 -1.29 10.78 21.72
CA LEU A 208 -1.22 9.44 21.13
C LEU A 208 -2.33 8.51 21.65
N GLU A 209 -3.37 9.04 22.30
CA GLU A 209 -4.45 8.24 22.89
C GLU A 209 -5.26 7.42 21.87
N GLU A 210 -5.27 7.84 20.59
CA GLU A 210 -5.97 7.12 19.53
C GLU A 210 -5.26 5.83 19.04
N PHE A 211 -3.99 5.59 19.40
CA PHE A 211 -3.21 4.44 18.94
C PHE A 211 -3.37 3.21 19.87
N THR A 212 -4.54 2.59 19.83
CA THR A 212 -4.96 1.58 20.81
C THR A 212 -4.62 0.14 20.45
N ASP A 213 -4.38 -0.19 19.18
CA ASP A 213 -4.01 -1.56 18.78
C ASP A 213 -2.50 -1.81 19.00
N PRO A 214 -2.08 -2.94 19.61
CA PRO A 214 -0.66 -3.26 19.83
C PRO A 214 0.21 -3.23 18.56
N ALA A 215 -0.36 -3.48 17.38
CA ALA A 215 0.33 -3.38 16.08
C ALA A 215 0.65 -1.92 15.69
N GLU A 216 -0.05 -0.94 16.23
CA GLU A 216 0.22 0.48 16.03
C GLU A 216 1.27 1.02 17.00
N GLN A 217 1.41 0.38 18.16
CA GLN A 217 2.29 0.82 19.25
C GLN A 217 3.75 0.39 19.06
N VAL A 218 4.02 -0.66 18.29
CA VAL A 218 5.37 -1.19 17.99
C VAL A 218 5.52 -1.38 16.48
N LEU A 219 6.29 -0.49 15.86
CA LEU A 219 6.47 -0.40 14.42
C LEU A 219 7.83 -1.02 14.01
N PRO A 220 7.86 -2.08 13.17
CA PRO A 220 9.12 -2.72 12.76
C PRO A 220 9.88 -1.87 11.74
N LEU A 221 11.07 -1.38 12.08
CA LEU A 221 11.94 -0.62 11.19
C LEU A 221 12.97 -1.48 10.45
N GLY A 222 13.20 -2.72 10.92
CA GLY A 222 13.90 -3.80 10.21
C GLY A 222 13.32 -5.16 10.59
N ASN A 223 13.93 -6.27 10.16
CA ASN A 223 13.52 -7.62 10.57
C ASN A 223 14.69 -8.60 10.64
N HIS A 224 15.20 -8.85 11.85
CA HIS A 224 16.30 -9.80 12.08
C HIS A 224 16.02 -11.22 11.54
N ALA A 225 14.81 -11.75 11.76
CA ALA A 225 14.44 -13.12 11.40
C ALA A 225 14.34 -13.35 9.88
N LYS A 226 14.18 -12.27 9.10
CA LYS A 226 14.21 -12.27 7.64
C LYS A 226 15.50 -11.68 7.06
N HIS A 227 16.49 -11.35 7.90
CA HIS A 227 17.72 -10.63 7.53
C HIS A 227 17.49 -9.27 6.83
N VAL A 228 16.37 -8.61 7.09
CA VAL A 228 16.05 -7.28 6.52
C VAL A 228 16.73 -6.21 7.38
N LEU A 229 17.74 -5.55 6.81
CA LEU A 229 18.41 -4.41 7.43
C LEU A 229 17.43 -3.25 7.65
N PRO A 230 17.53 -2.50 8.75
CA PRO A 230 16.56 -1.48 9.06
C PRO A 230 16.69 -0.23 8.18
N ILE A 231 15.60 0.52 8.14
CA ILE A 231 15.50 1.85 7.52
C ILE A 231 16.47 2.81 8.23
N ALA A 232 17.07 3.73 7.47
CA ALA A 232 17.95 4.75 8.03
C ALA A 232 17.19 5.71 8.95
N THR A 233 17.74 5.96 10.13
CA THR A 233 17.08 6.65 11.24
C THR A 233 17.95 7.74 11.85
N TRP A 234 17.34 8.61 12.64
CA TRP A 234 18.05 9.56 13.52
C TRP A 234 17.47 9.49 14.93
N SER A 235 18.30 9.21 15.93
CA SER A 235 17.91 9.34 17.32
C SER A 235 18.38 10.65 17.95
N TYR A 236 17.62 11.12 18.93
CA TYR A 236 17.84 12.40 19.61
C TYR A 236 18.20 12.17 21.08
N SER A 237 19.20 12.90 21.59
CA SER A 237 19.63 12.83 22.99
C SER A 237 19.22 14.06 23.81
N GLU A 238 19.23 13.91 25.14
CA GLU A 238 18.98 14.99 26.11
C GLU A 238 17.67 15.76 25.86
N THR A 239 16.58 15.02 25.65
CA THR A 239 15.26 15.57 25.34
C THR A 239 14.64 16.30 26.55
N LYS A 240 14.21 17.55 26.34
CA LYS A 240 13.61 18.42 27.39
C LYS A 240 12.22 18.00 27.85
N GLU A 241 11.47 17.34 26.99
CA GLU A 241 10.17 16.73 27.27
C GLU A 241 10.25 15.22 26.97
N PRO A 242 9.37 14.40 27.56
CA PRO A 242 9.26 12.99 27.18
C PRO A 242 9.00 12.86 25.66
N PRO A 243 9.78 12.03 24.93
CA PRO A 243 9.59 11.84 23.50
C PRO A 243 8.30 11.07 23.21
N LEU A 244 7.67 11.38 22.08
CA LEU A 244 6.46 10.72 21.58
C LEU A 244 6.73 9.29 21.09
N ALA A 245 7.97 9.00 20.70
CA ALA A 245 8.40 7.66 20.34
C ALA A 245 9.87 7.42 20.69
N ARG A 246 10.23 6.17 20.96
CA ARG A 246 11.61 5.71 21.21
C ARG A 246 11.97 4.54 20.29
N TYR A 247 13.25 4.36 20.02
CA TYR A 247 13.79 3.12 19.47
C TYR A 247 13.96 2.07 20.59
N GLU A 248 14.26 0.82 20.25
CA GLU A 248 14.42 -0.25 21.24
C GLU A 248 15.63 -0.08 22.18
N ASP A 249 16.63 0.72 21.79
CA ASP A 249 17.74 1.14 22.68
C ASP A 249 17.33 2.23 23.70
N GLY A 250 16.07 2.68 23.65
CA GLY A 250 15.50 3.71 24.51
C GLY A 250 15.79 5.15 24.06
N SER A 251 16.61 5.38 23.03
CA SER A 251 16.86 6.71 22.48
C SER A 251 15.60 7.29 21.80
N ALA A 252 15.47 8.62 21.73
CA ALA A 252 14.25 9.25 21.23
C ALA A 252 14.18 9.18 19.70
N ALA A 253 13.06 8.68 19.18
CA ALA A 253 12.77 8.60 17.74
C ALA A 253 11.90 9.76 17.25
N ILE A 254 11.01 10.27 18.11
CA ILE A 254 10.18 11.45 17.82
C ILE A 254 10.16 12.34 19.07
N THR A 255 10.66 13.58 18.96
CA THR A 255 10.62 14.56 20.05
C THR A 255 9.39 15.47 19.95
N ARG A 256 8.96 15.97 21.10
CA ARG A 256 8.04 17.12 21.23
C ARG A 256 8.80 18.23 21.95
N ARG A 257 8.58 19.47 21.54
CA ARG A 257 8.83 20.63 22.39
C ARG A 257 7.64 21.58 22.37
N SER A 258 7.11 21.84 23.56
CA SER A 258 6.04 22.78 23.82
C SER A 258 6.60 24.20 24.02
N TYR A 259 5.88 25.19 23.51
CA TYR A 259 6.04 26.62 23.78
C TYR A 259 4.70 27.16 24.32
N GLU A 260 4.70 28.38 24.86
CA GLU A 260 3.52 29.00 25.48
C GLU A 260 2.27 29.05 24.58
N VAL A 261 2.46 29.00 23.25
CA VAL A 261 1.40 29.14 22.24
C VAL A 261 1.54 28.18 21.04
N GLY A 262 2.57 27.34 20.98
CA GLY A 262 2.92 26.57 19.77
C GLY A 262 3.90 25.42 20.01
N HIS A 263 4.27 24.68 18.95
CA HIS A 263 4.91 23.36 19.10
C HIS A 263 6.06 23.13 18.10
N ALA A 264 7.00 22.26 18.46
CA ALA A 264 8.05 21.76 17.57
C ALA A 264 8.21 20.24 17.67
N TYR A 265 8.36 19.57 16.52
CA TYR A 265 8.42 18.11 16.38
C TYR A 265 9.60 17.68 15.50
N ALA A 266 10.52 16.92 16.07
CA ALA A 266 11.57 16.24 15.31
C ALA A 266 11.17 14.79 15.05
N ILE A 267 11.24 14.33 13.80
CA ILE A 267 10.90 12.96 13.39
C ILE A 267 12.14 12.30 12.81
N GLY A 268 12.62 11.25 13.49
CA GLY A 268 13.84 10.50 13.20
C GLY A 268 13.79 9.57 11.98
N LEU A 269 12.85 9.80 11.06
CA LEU A 269 12.59 8.97 9.89
C LEU A 269 12.33 9.86 8.67
N ASP A 270 12.85 9.49 7.50
CA ASP A 270 12.37 10.04 6.23
C ASP A 270 11.00 9.42 5.92
N LEU A 271 9.94 10.09 6.37
CA LEU A 271 8.56 9.68 6.12
C LEU A 271 8.20 9.66 4.63
N GLY A 272 8.81 10.53 3.81
CA GLY A 272 8.61 10.51 2.35
C GLY A 272 9.16 9.23 1.73
N HIS A 273 10.37 8.82 2.13
CA HIS A 273 10.98 7.56 1.71
C HIS A 273 10.20 6.34 2.22
N LEU A 274 9.78 6.34 3.48
CA LEU A 274 8.99 5.25 4.07
C LEU A 274 7.66 5.06 3.33
N LEU A 275 6.93 6.15 3.07
CA LEU A 275 5.68 6.11 2.32
C LEU A 275 5.91 5.64 0.87
N LEU A 276 6.99 6.06 0.20
CA LEU A 276 7.31 5.53 -1.13
C LEU A 276 7.71 4.06 -1.10
N LYS A 277 8.44 3.58 -0.08
CA LYS A 277 8.75 2.15 0.09
C LYS A 277 7.47 1.32 0.20
N GLY A 278 6.55 1.73 1.07
CA GLY A 278 5.26 1.06 1.25
C GLY A 278 4.39 1.07 -0.01
N HIS A 279 4.05 2.26 -0.53
CA HIS A 279 3.12 2.39 -1.67
C HIS A 279 3.63 1.79 -3.00
N ASN A 280 4.93 1.50 -3.14
CA ASN A 280 5.49 0.83 -4.32
C ASN A 280 5.76 -0.67 -4.12
N LEU A 281 5.31 -1.25 -3.00
CA LEU A 281 5.60 -2.62 -2.55
C LEU A 281 7.12 -2.90 -2.59
N ARG A 282 7.86 -2.05 -1.86
CA ARG A 282 9.31 -2.10 -1.58
C ARG A 282 9.56 -2.05 -0.06
N ASP A 283 8.66 -2.65 0.71
CA ASP A 283 8.88 -2.92 2.13
C ASP A 283 10.09 -3.89 2.31
N GLU A 284 10.35 -4.73 1.32
CA GLU A 284 11.47 -5.67 1.25
C GLU A 284 11.44 -6.73 2.37
N GLY A 285 10.23 -7.11 2.80
CA GLY A 285 9.98 -8.10 3.85
C GLY A 285 9.78 -7.51 5.24
N LEU A 286 9.73 -6.19 5.37
CA LEU A 286 9.49 -5.48 6.63
C LEU A 286 8.14 -5.86 7.28
N ALA A 287 7.11 -6.11 6.46
CA ALA A 287 5.79 -6.53 6.95
C ALA A 287 5.87 -7.79 7.85
N ARG A 288 5.17 -7.80 8.97
CA ARG A 288 5.24 -8.87 9.99
C ARG A 288 4.66 -10.20 9.51
N SER A 289 3.70 -10.16 8.57
CA SER A 289 3.14 -11.33 7.89
C SER A 289 3.39 -11.26 6.38
N TYR A 290 3.20 -12.41 5.71
CA TYR A 290 3.08 -12.47 4.25
C TYR A 290 1.64 -12.22 3.80
N ASP A 291 0.65 -12.77 4.50
CA ASP A 291 -0.77 -12.60 4.21
C ASP A 291 -1.63 -12.45 5.49
N ASN A 292 -2.89 -12.07 5.31
CA ASN A 292 -3.98 -12.19 6.30
C ASN A 292 -3.73 -11.61 7.71
N ARG A 293 -2.97 -10.51 7.83
CA ARG A 293 -2.72 -9.80 9.11
C ARG A 293 -2.76 -8.28 8.93
N TYR A 294 -3.04 -7.58 10.02
CA TYR A 294 -3.07 -6.12 10.08
C TYR A 294 -1.65 -5.53 10.17
N GLU A 295 -1.28 -4.67 9.21
CA GLU A 295 0.04 -4.04 9.13
C GLU A 295 -0.08 -2.51 8.96
N PRO A 296 -0.17 -1.74 10.06
CA PRO A 296 -0.65 -0.35 10.02
C PRO A 296 0.46 0.71 9.89
N MET A 297 1.73 0.33 9.65
CA MET A 297 2.87 1.25 9.77
C MET A 297 2.67 2.60 9.06
N LEU A 298 2.24 2.58 7.81
CA LEU A 298 2.06 3.80 7.02
C LEU A 298 0.92 4.65 7.61
N ASP A 299 -0.20 4.01 7.94
CA ASP A 299 -1.38 4.63 8.54
C ASP A 299 -1.03 5.27 9.89
N VAL A 300 -0.18 4.65 10.70
CA VAL A 300 0.25 5.22 11.99
C VAL A 300 1.02 6.53 11.80
N PHE A 301 1.94 6.62 10.84
CA PHE A 301 2.63 7.87 10.55
C PHE A 301 1.72 8.92 9.90
N LEU A 302 0.75 8.52 9.07
CA LEU A 302 -0.23 9.44 8.47
C LEU A 302 -1.25 9.95 9.50
N ARG A 303 -1.67 9.10 10.45
CA ARG A 303 -2.45 9.46 11.64
C ARG A 303 -1.67 10.41 12.54
N LEU A 304 -0.40 10.13 12.83
CA LEU A 304 0.46 11.01 13.61
C LEU A 304 0.55 12.40 12.96
N LEU A 305 0.86 12.49 11.66
CA LEU A 305 0.86 13.77 10.94
C LEU A 305 -0.51 14.47 11.00
N ALA A 306 -1.61 13.73 10.90
CA ALA A 306 -2.97 14.27 11.05
C ALA A 306 -3.34 14.69 12.48
N VAL A 307 -2.66 14.17 13.51
CA VAL A 307 -2.74 14.64 14.90
C VAL A 307 -1.93 15.93 15.07
N LEU A 308 -0.65 15.94 14.69
CA LEU A 308 0.23 17.12 14.80
C LEU A 308 -0.34 18.32 14.00
N TYR A 309 -1.02 18.04 12.89
CA TYR A 309 -1.76 19.03 12.11
C TYR A 309 -2.97 19.60 12.87
N ARG A 310 -3.83 18.77 13.48
CA ARG A 310 -4.97 19.23 14.31
C ARG A 310 -4.55 20.01 15.56
N GLU A 311 -3.41 19.66 16.15
CA GLU A 311 -2.87 20.36 17.32
C GLU A 311 -2.36 21.77 16.96
N GLY A 312 -1.72 21.93 15.79
CA GLY A 312 -1.25 23.22 15.30
C GLY A 312 -2.32 24.06 14.58
N GLU A 313 -3.39 23.44 14.10
CA GLU A 313 -4.54 24.10 13.49
C GLU A 313 -5.85 23.48 14.04
N PRO A 314 -6.38 23.96 15.18
CA PRO A 314 -7.56 23.37 15.82
C PRO A 314 -8.82 23.39 14.95
N ASP A 315 -8.94 24.38 14.05
CA ASP A 315 -10.05 24.53 13.10
C ASP A 315 -9.86 23.69 11.81
N ALA A 316 -8.90 22.76 11.80
CA ALA A 316 -8.54 21.96 10.62
C ALA A 316 -9.61 20.94 10.21
N VAL A 317 -10.35 21.27 9.13
CA VAL A 317 -11.18 20.30 8.42
C VAL A 317 -10.31 19.29 7.67
N ARG A 318 -10.47 17.99 7.97
CA ARG A 318 -9.93 16.90 7.14
C ARG A 318 -10.99 16.39 6.16
N LEU A 319 -10.55 15.87 5.02
CA LEU A 319 -11.42 15.09 4.13
C LEU A 319 -11.54 13.66 4.68
N HIS A 320 -12.74 13.10 4.66
CA HIS A 320 -12.93 11.69 5.01
C HIS A 320 -12.33 10.81 3.91
N PRO A 321 -11.42 9.86 4.21
CA PRO A 321 -10.71 9.09 3.18
C PRO A 321 -11.65 8.13 2.44
N VAL A 322 -12.69 7.62 3.12
CA VAL A 322 -13.73 6.79 2.51
C VAL A 322 -14.87 7.66 1.96
N PRO A 323 -15.25 7.54 0.68
CA PRO A 323 -16.32 8.34 0.06
C PRO A 323 -17.73 8.13 0.66
N ARG A 324 -18.64 9.06 0.33
CA ARG A 324 -20.09 8.98 0.62
C ARG A 324 -20.45 8.79 2.10
N HIS A 325 -19.64 9.34 3.02
CA HIS A 325 -19.86 9.27 4.47
C HIS A 325 -20.06 7.83 4.98
N ARG A 326 -19.18 6.92 4.53
CA ARG A 326 -19.09 5.55 5.04
C ARG A 326 -17.79 5.39 5.82
N ASP A 327 -17.80 4.55 6.85
CA ASP A 327 -16.63 4.34 7.72
C ASP A 327 -15.59 3.40 7.09
N LEU A 328 -16.02 2.54 6.16
CA LEU A 328 -15.19 1.55 5.48
C LEU A 328 -15.54 1.46 3.98
N ALA A 329 -14.51 1.30 3.14
CA ALA A 329 -14.64 0.80 1.78
C ALA A 329 -14.12 -0.64 1.73
N VAL A 330 -14.86 -1.54 1.08
CA VAL A 330 -14.45 -2.93 0.83
C VAL A 330 -14.41 -3.14 -0.68
N ILE A 331 -13.33 -3.72 -1.19
CA ILE A 331 -13.17 -4.13 -2.58
C ILE A 331 -13.04 -5.66 -2.57
N MET A 332 -13.97 -6.37 -3.22
CA MET A 332 -13.94 -7.83 -3.31
C MET A 332 -13.18 -8.23 -4.58
N THR A 333 -12.12 -9.04 -4.43
CA THR A 333 -11.23 -9.40 -5.54
C THR A 333 -10.92 -10.89 -5.55
N HIS A 334 -10.92 -11.52 -6.73
CA HIS A 334 -10.66 -12.95 -6.90
C HIS A 334 -9.56 -13.19 -7.92
N ASP A 335 -8.64 -14.10 -7.63
CA ASP A 335 -7.52 -14.43 -8.50
C ASP A 335 -7.82 -15.75 -9.24
N ILE A 336 -8.03 -15.68 -10.55
CA ILE A 336 -8.23 -16.85 -11.42
C ILE A 336 -6.87 -17.29 -11.98
N ASN A 337 -6.11 -18.02 -11.17
CA ASN A 337 -4.76 -18.52 -11.48
C ASN A 337 -4.66 -20.06 -11.56
N ALA A 338 -5.79 -20.76 -11.70
CA ALA A 338 -5.85 -22.20 -11.91
C ALA A 338 -7.07 -22.61 -12.74
N GLN A 339 -7.00 -23.75 -13.44
CA GLN A 339 -8.10 -24.28 -14.26
C GLN A 339 -9.44 -24.40 -13.50
N THR A 340 -9.40 -24.88 -12.25
CA THR A 340 -10.59 -25.04 -11.41
C THR A 340 -11.18 -23.70 -10.95
N SER A 341 -10.34 -22.67 -10.76
CA SER A 341 -10.78 -21.34 -10.35
C SER A 341 -11.68 -20.67 -11.40
N MET A 342 -11.46 -20.93 -12.70
CA MET A 342 -12.27 -20.35 -13.79
C MET A 342 -13.73 -20.83 -13.72
N ALA A 343 -13.94 -22.13 -13.54
CA ALA A 343 -15.28 -22.72 -13.41
C ALA A 343 -16.00 -22.26 -12.12
N ASN A 344 -15.26 -22.11 -11.02
CA ASN A 344 -15.80 -21.66 -9.74
C ASN A 344 -16.17 -20.16 -9.75
N ALA A 345 -15.41 -19.33 -10.47
CA ALA A 345 -15.62 -17.88 -10.54
C ALA A 345 -17.03 -17.50 -11.02
N ILE A 346 -17.64 -18.29 -11.92
CA ILE A 346 -19.02 -18.08 -12.37
C ILE A 346 -20.02 -18.14 -11.20
N GLN A 347 -19.85 -19.09 -10.27
CA GLN A 347 -20.75 -19.28 -9.14
C GLN A 347 -20.58 -18.15 -8.11
N TYR A 348 -19.34 -17.72 -7.86
CA TYR A 348 -19.05 -16.57 -7.01
C TYR A 348 -19.65 -15.29 -7.60
N ALA A 349 -19.47 -15.04 -8.91
CA ALA A 349 -20.02 -13.86 -9.57
C ALA A 349 -21.56 -13.85 -9.61
N GLN A 350 -22.20 -15.02 -9.74
CA GLN A 350 -23.65 -15.14 -9.60
C GLN A 350 -24.11 -14.81 -8.16
N PHE A 351 -23.39 -15.29 -7.14
CA PHE A 351 -23.70 -14.99 -5.75
C PHE A 351 -23.48 -13.51 -5.41
N GLU A 352 -22.32 -12.93 -5.74
CA GLU A 352 -22.05 -11.50 -5.57
C GLU A 352 -23.14 -10.63 -6.21
N LYS A 353 -23.50 -10.93 -7.45
CA LYS A 353 -24.58 -10.22 -8.17
C LYS A 353 -25.92 -10.33 -7.44
N SER A 354 -26.24 -11.50 -6.86
CA SER A 354 -27.45 -11.66 -6.04
C SER A 354 -27.46 -10.80 -4.78
N GLN A 355 -26.28 -10.44 -4.25
CA GLN A 355 -26.11 -9.56 -3.09
C GLN A 355 -25.91 -8.08 -3.49
N GLY A 356 -25.98 -7.74 -4.79
CA GLY A 356 -25.71 -6.39 -5.30
C GLY A 356 -24.23 -5.97 -5.25
N ILE A 357 -23.32 -6.95 -5.10
CA ILE A 357 -21.87 -6.75 -5.07
C ILE A 357 -21.32 -6.85 -6.49
N VAL A 358 -20.30 -6.03 -6.80
CA VAL A 358 -19.47 -6.15 -7.99
C VAL A 358 -18.06 -6.54 -7.55
N GLY A 359 -17.64 -7.75 -7.93
CA GLY A 359 -16.28 -8.25 -7.70
C GLY A 359 -15.32 -7.91 -8.85
N THR A 360 -14.03 -7.84 -8.53
CA THR A 360 -12.93 -7.70 -9.51
C THR A 360 -12.24 -9.06 -9.69
N TYR A 361 -12.35 -9.64 -10.88
CA TYR A 361 -11.77 -10.94 -11.21
C TYR A 361 -10.45 -10.72 -11.98
N PHE A 362 -9.33 -10.98 -11.29
CA PHE A 362 -7.98 -10.94 -11.84
C PHE A 362 -7.73 -12.26 -12.61
N VAL A 363 -7.84 -12.20 -13.93
CA VAL A 363 -7.75 -13.37 -14.83
C VAL A 363 -6.30 -13.63 -15.24
N GLN A 364 -5.77 -14.81 -14.97
CA GLN A 364 -4.54 -15.28 -15.60
C GLN A 364 -4.86 -15.79 -17.00
N THR A 365 -4.09 -15.33 -17.99
CA THR A 365 -4.30 -15.68 -19.39
C THR A 365 -3.49 -16.91 -19.80
N LYS A 366 -3.73 -18.04 -19.12
CA LYS A 366 -2.95 -19.28 -19.24
C LYS A 366 -3.25 -20.06 -20.53
N TYR A 367 -2.62 -19.68 -21.65
CA TYR A 367 -2.66 -20.40 -22.93
C TYR A 367 -1.46 -21.33 -23.19
N ILE A 368 -0.57 -21.51 -22.20
CA ILE A 368 0.65 -22.32 -22.30
C ILE A 368 0.72 -23.32 -21.14
N LYS A 369 0.69 -24.62 -21.45
CA LYS A 369 1.00 -25.70 -20.51
C LYS A 369 2.49 -25.71 -20.18
N ASP A 370 2.83 -25.56 -18.91
CA ASP A 370 4.20 -25.60 -18.39
C ASP A 370 4.24 -26.13 -16.94
N PHE A 371 5.25 -25.78 -16.14
CA PHE A 371 5.37 -26.20 -14.72
C PHE A 371 4.20 -25.73 -13.83
N ASN A 372 3.55 -24.60 -14.12
CA ASN A 372 2.58 -23.98 -13.21
C ASN A 372 1.18 -24.61 -13.28
N ASP A 373 0.62 -24.78 -14.49
CA ASP A 373 -0.71 -25.38 -14.71
C ASP A 373 -0.89 -25.79 -16.19
N GLU A 374 -1.96 -26.54 -16.45
CA GLU A 374 -2.55 -26.82 -17.77
C GLU A 374 -3.08 -25.56 -18.46
N VAL A 375 -3.50 -25.69 -19.73
CA VAL A 375 -4.16 -24.61 -20.47
C VAL A 375 -5.62 -24.45 -20.04
N PHE A 376 -5.94 -23.35 -19.34
CA PHE A 376 -7.32 -22.96 -19.03
C PHE A 376 -7.84 -21.75 -19.82
N LEU A 377 -6.99 -20.96 -20.50
CA LEU A 377 -7.45 -20.03 -21.52
C LEU A 377 -7.65 -20.76 -22.86
N ASN A 378 -8.72 -21.56 -22.89
CA ASN A 378 -9.22 -22.31 -24.05
C ASN A 378 -10.62 -21.79 -24.44
N ASP A 379 -11.34 -22.50 -25.33
CA ASP A 379 -12.71 -22.13 -25.74
C ASP A 379 -13.67 -21.97 -24.53
N GLN A 380 -13.61 -22.88 -23.55
CA GLN A 380 -14.45 -22.82 -22.36
C GLN A 380 -14.05 -21.65 -21.45
N GLY A 381 -12.76 -21.50 -21.14
CA GLY A 381 -12.29 -20.38 -20.32
C GLY A 381 -12.55 -19.01 -20.95
N SER A 382 -12.60 -18.93 -22.29
CA SER A 382 -13.03 -17.73 -23.02
C SER A 382 -14.54 -17.47 -22.84
N ASN A 383 -15.37 -18.52 -22.93
CA ASN A 383 -16.81 -18.42 -22.68
C ASN A 383 -17.13 -18.02 -21.23
N ASP A 384 -16.38 -18.56 -20.25
CA ASP A 384 -16.52 -18.28 -18.82
C ASP A 384 -16.12 -16.83 -18.50
N MET A 385 -14.95 -16.38 -19.00
CA MET A 385 -14.53 -14.98 -18.89
C MET A 385 -15.55 -14.01 -19.51
N ALA A 386 -16.12 -14.36 -20.67
CA ALA A 386 -17.21 -13.58 -21.26
C ALA A 386 -18.51 -13.66 -20.43
N ALA A 387 -18.75 -14.74 -19.68
CA ALA A 387 -19.88 -14.86 -18.76
C ALA A 387 -19.70 -13.98 -17.50
N LEU A 388 -18.49 -13.90 -16.93
CA LEU A 388 -18.15 -12.96 -15.85
C LEU A 388 -18.42 -11.50 -16.29
N HIS A 389 -18.02 -11.13 -17.50
CA HIS A 389 -18.31 -9.80 -18.04
C HIS A 389 -19.82 -9.56 -18.23
N ARG A 390 -20.57 -10.54 -18.76
CA ARG A 390 -22.05 -10.46 -18.87
C ARG A 390 -22.76 -10.44 -17.50
N LEU A 391 -22.14 -10.96 -16.44
CA LEU A 391 -22.63 -10.80 -15.08
C LEU A 391 -22.43 -9.36 -14.56
N GLY A 392 -21.56 -8.56 -15.18
CA GLY A 392 -21.30 -7.17 -14.83
C GLY A 392 -20.11 -6.98 -13.89
N MET A 393 -19.24 -7.99 -13.78
CA MET A 393 -18.02 -7.93 -12.97
C MET A 393 -16.89 -7.20 -13.69
N GLU A 394 -15.98 -6.62 -12.91
CA GLU A 394 -14.72 -6.10 -13.46
C GLU A 394 -13.82 -7.29 -13.82
N LEU A 395 -13.30 -7.27 -15.04
CA LEU A 395 -12.21 -8.15 -15.44
C LEU A 395 -10.88 -7.38 -15.40
N ALA A 396 -9.92 -7.96 -14.69
CA ALA A 396 -8.60 -7.40 -14.45
C ALA A 396 -7.53 -8.42 -14.86
N SER A 397 -6.29 -7.98 -15.07
CA SER A 397 -5.21 -8.85 -15.56
C SER A 397 -4.39 -9.46 -14.42
N HIS A 398 -4.16 -10.78 -14.49
CA HIS A 398 -3.33 -11.52 -13.55
C HIS A 398 -2.14 -12.21 -14.25
N THR A 399 -1.51 -11.50 -15.19
CA THR A 399 -0.39 -11.97 -16.03
C THR A 399 -0.77 -13.10 -17.02
N VAL A 400 0.22 -13.64 -17.73
CA VAL A 400 0.11 -14.80 -18.63
C VAL A 400 0.65 -16.05 -17.92
N ALA A 401 1.87 -15.97 -17.42
CA ALA A 401 2.62 -17.10 -16.86
C ALA A 401 2.38 -17.33 -15.35
N HIS A 402 2.02 -16.28 -14.60
CA HIS A 402 1.99 -16.28 -13.13
C HIS A 402 3.32 -16.80 -12.51
N SER A 403 4.43 -16.28 -13.02
CA SER A 403 5.78 -16.67 -12.62
C SER A 403 6.18 -16.07 -11.27
N GLU A 404 6.65 -16.89 -10.32
CA GLU A 404 7.23 -16.40 -9.07
C GLU A 404 8.53 -15.59 -9.27
N VAL A 405 9.16 -15.68 -10.45
CA VAL A 405 10.34 -14.89 -10.82
C VAL A 405 10.02 -13.70 -11.73
N PHE A 406 8.75 -13.28 -11.80
CA PHE A 406 8.31 -12.08 -12.54
C PHE A 406 9.12 -10.82 -12.19
N SER A 407 9.51 -10.65 -10.93
CA SER A 407 10.34 -9.51 -10.46
C SER A 407 11.70 -9.38 -11.17
N TYR A 408 12.21 -10.46 -11.76
CA TYR A 408 13.47 -10.51 -12.52
C TYR A 408 13.28 -10.39 -14.05
N PHE A 409 12.04 -10.27 -14.54
CA PHE A 409 11.80 -10.20 -15.99
C PHE A 409 12.38 -8.90 -16.57
N PRO A 410 13.00 -8.95 -17.77
CA PRO A 410 13.32 -7.73 -18.52
C PRO A 410 12.04 -6.97 -18.88
N LEU A 411 12.15 -5.66 -19.08
CA LEU A 411 10.99 -4.82 -19.44
C LEU A 411 10.27 -5.34 -20.70
N GLY A 412 11.02 -5.83 -21.69
CA GLY A 412 10.51 -6.20 -23.01
C GLY A 412 10.80 -5.13 -24.07
N THR A 413 10.44 -5.42 -25.31
CA THR A 413 10.53 -4.52 -26.47
C THR A 413 9.31 -3.59 -26.57
N GLY A 414 8.20 -3.93 -25.92
CA GLY A 414 6.93 -3.24 -26.11
C GLY A 414 6.22 -3.66 -27.41
N THR A 415 6.68 -4.71 -28.09
CA THR A 415 6.10 -5.28 -29.32
C THR A 415 5.58 -6.71 -29.17
N GLU A 416 5.57 -7.22 -27.93
CA GLU A 416 5.04 -8.54 -27.57
C GLU A 416 3.56 -8.67 -27.93
N ARG A 417 3.17 -9.83 -28.43
CA ARG A 417 1.80 -10.11 -28.87
C ARG A 417 1.53 -11.60 -28.85
N TYR A 418 0.29 -11.97 -28.60
CA TYR A 418 -0.23 -13.29 -28.86
C TYR A 418 -0.30 -13.55 -30.38
N PRO A 419 0.03 -14.75 -30.88
CA PRO A 419 0.55 -15.93 -30.18
C PRO A 419 2.10 -16.06 -30.18
N GLU A 420 2.84 -15.00 -30.52
CA GLU A 420 4.31 -15.04 -30.59
C GLU A 420 4.99 -14.96 -29.21
N TYR A 421 4.43 -14.21 -28.27
CA TYR A 421 4.88 -14.16 -26.88
C TYR A 421 4.58 -15.51 -26.20
N GLN A 422 5.63 -16.21 -25.77
CA GLN A 422 5.52 -17.57 -25.24
C GLN A 422 6.38 -17.76 -23.98
N PRO A 423 6.02 -17.09 -22.86
CA PRO A 423 6.68 -17.28 -21.58
C PRO A 423 6.47 -18.72 -21.10
N TYR A 424 7.52 -19.35 -20.59
CA TYR A 424 7.47 -20.77 -20.22
C TYR A 424 8.12 -21.00 -18.87
N VAL A 425 7.31 -21.35 -17.86
CA VAL A 425 7.79 -21.68 -16.52
C VAL A 425 8.38 -23.08 -16.55
N LYS A 426 9.71 -23.19 -16.42
CA LYS A 426 10.45 -24.47 -16.41
C LYS A 426 10.43 -25.10 -15.02
N THR A 427 10.55 -24.26 -14.00
CA THR A 427 10.48 -24.59 -12.58
C THR A 427 9.95 -23.38 -11.82
N ARG A 428 9.58 -23.56 -10.55
CA ARG A 428 9.24 -22.47 -9.61
C ARG A 428 10.21 -21.28 -9.64
N THR A 429 11.51 -21.54 -9.86
CA THR A 429 12.59 -20.55 -9.85
C THR A 429 13.13 -20.18 -11.24
N THR A 430 12.57 -20.72 -12.34
CA THR A 430 13.09 -20.49 -13.70
C THR A 430 11.95 -20.34 -14.70
N THR A 431 11.86 -19.18 -15.33
CA THR A 431 10.97 -18.92 -16.47
C THR A 431 11.77 -18.37 -17.64
N ALA A 432 11.53 -18.89 -18.84
CA ALA A 432 12.16 -18.41 -20.08
C ALA A 432 11.17 -17.59 -20.92
N ASN A 433 11.70 -16.80 -21.85
CA ASN A 433 10.95 -15.94 -22.80
C ASN A 433 10.03 -14.88 -22.13
N GLY A 434 10.13 -14.68 -20.82
CA GLY A 434 9.30 -13.74 -20.06
C GLY A 434 9.73 -12.28 -20.21
N SER A 435 8.77 -11.36 -20.22
CA SER A 435 9.02 -9.91 -20.14
C SER A 435 7.87 -9.17 -19.46
N VAL A 436 8.14 -8.04 -18.81
CA VAL A 436 7.12 -7.26 -18.10
C VAL A 436 6.03 -6.78 -19.07
N PHE A 437 6.41 -6.26 -20.24
CA PHE A 437 5.46 -5.86 -21.26
C PHE A 437 4.68 -7.03 -21.85
N GLY A 438 5.27 -8.21 -22.01
CA GLY A 438 4.56 -9.41 -22.44
C GLY A 438 3.44 -9.81 -21.47
N GLU A 439 3.76 -9.99 -20.18
CA GLU A 439 2.77 -10.33 -19.15
C GLU A 439 1.63 -9.30 -19.05
N LEU A 440 1.96 -8.00 -19.18
CA LEU A 440 0.99 -6.91 -19.11
C LEU A 440 0.10 -6.80 -20.36
N ARG A 441 0.69 -6.81 -21.56
CA ARG A 441 0.03 -6.43 -22.82
C ARG A 441 -0.74 -7.58 -23.45
N VAL A 442 -0.15 -8.77 -23.41
CA VAL A 442 -0.79 -9.96 -23.97
C VAL A 442 -1.95 -10.38 -23.08
N GLY A 443 -1.77 -10.37 -21.76
CA GLY A 443 -2.85 -10.65 -20.81
C GLY A 443 -4.03 -9.68 -20.95
N LYS A 444 -3.74 -8.37 -20.99
CA LYS A 444 -4.74 -7.33 -21.27
C LYS A 444 -5.50 -7.59 -22.57
N TYR A 445 -4.77 -7.68 -23.69
CA TYR A 445 -5.38 -7.86 -25.02
C TYR A 445 -6.29 -9.09 -25.09
N LEU A 446 -5.85 -10.22 -24.53
CA LEU A 446 -6.65 -11.45 -24.53
C LEU A 446 -7.95 -11.28 -23.73
N ILE A 447 -7.89 -10.69 -22.54
CA ILE A 447 -9.10 -10.44 -21.73
C ILE A 447 -10.06 -9.49 -22.46
N GLU A 448 -9.58 -8.35 -22.95
CA GLU A 448 -10.40 -7.36 -23.66
C GLU A 448 -11.03 -7.95 -24.94
N LYS A 449 -10.25 -8.75 -25.69
CA LYS A 449 -10.68 -9.37 -26.95
C LYS A 449 -11.68 -10.51 -26.78
N LEU A 450 -11.54 -11.33 -25.74
CA LEU A 450 -12.30 -12.58 -25.55
C LEU A 450 -13.53 -12.40 -24.65
N SER A 451 -13.50 -11.46 -23.70
CA SER A 451 -14.64 -11.15 -22.80
C SER A 451 -15.86 -10.57 -23.51
N GLY A 452 -15.71 -10.12 -24.76
CA GLY A 452 -16.75 -9.39 -25.50
C GLY A 452 -16.67 -7.86 -25.36
N GLY A 453 -15.57 -7.31 -24.82
CA GLY A 453 -15.34 -5.86 -24.76
C GLY A 453 -15.16 -5.27 -23.36
N ALA A 454 -14.72 -6.05 -22.37
CA ALA A 454 -14.29 -5.48 -21.09
C ALA A 454 -13.11 -4.50 -21.29
N ASN A 455 -13.03 -3.48 -20.44
CA ASN A 455 -11.95 -2.48 -20.45
C ASN A 455 -11.03 -2.76 -19.25
N VAL A 456 -9.83 -3.28 -19.50
CA VAL A 456 -8.94 -3.80 -18.45
C VAL A 456 -8.07 -2.68 -17.89
N MET A 457 -8.50 -2.13 -16.76
CA MET A 457 -7.85 -1.00 -16.09
C MET A 457 -7.00 -1.40 -14.87
N SER A 458 -7.21 -2.61 -14.35
CA SER A 458 -6.62 -3.09 -13.10
C SER A 458 -5.70 -4.31 -13.33
N PHE A 459 -4.60 -4.38 -12.57
CA PHE A 459 -3.61 -5.44 -12.62
C PHE A 459 -3.29 -6.00 -11.23
N ARG A 460 -2.98 -7.30 -11.18
CA ARG A 460 -2.37 -7.95 -10.01
C ARG A 460 -1.25 -8.86 -10.50
N LEU A 461 -0.04 -8.64 -10.00
CA LEU A 461 1.11 -9.47 -10.37
C LEU A 461 1.09 -10.84 -9.69
N GLY A 462 1.43 -11.88 -10.45
CA GLY A 462 1.46 -13.26 -9.95
C GLY A 462 2.51 -13.47 -8.85
N GLY A 463 2.15 -14.26 -7.83
CA GLY A 463 3.04 -14.61 -6.72
C GLY A 463 3.62 -13.44 -5.91
N LEU A 464 3.02 -12.24 -6.00
CA LEU A 464 3.51 -10.99 -5.40
C LEU A 464 4.97 -10.60 -5.78
N SER A 465 5.49 -11.15 -6.89
CA SER A 465 6.86 -10.95 -7.39
C SER A 465 7.01 -9.66 -8.22
N ASN A 466 7.11 -8.50 -7.55
CA ASN A 466 7.00 -7.17 -8.16
C ASN A 466 8.28 -6.66 -8.90
N PRO A 467 8.27 -6.49 -10.25
CA PRO A 467 9.41 -5.98 -11.01
C PRO A 467 9.69 -4.49 -10.76
N LYS A 468 10.97 -4.07 -10.76
CA LYS A 468 11.35 -2.66 -10.60
C LYS A 468 10.81 -1.73 -11.70
N ALA A 469 10.58 -2.26 -12.92
CA ALA A 469 10.07 -1.51 -14.05
C ALA A 469 8.53 -1.51 -14.18
N LEU A 470 7.81 -2.10 -13.21
CA LEU A 470 6.36 -2.29 -13.31
C LEU A 470 5.55 -0.97 -13.36
N PRO A 471 5.81 0.07 -12.54
CA PRO A 471 4.97 1.28 -12.54
C PRO A 471 4.90 1.98 -13.90
N GLN A 472 6.05 2.15 -14.56
CA GLN A 472 6.11 2.75 -15.90
C GLN A 472 5.58 1.82 -16.99
N ALA A 473 5.71 0.50 -16.82
CA ALA A 473 5.14 -0.49 -17.75
C ALA A 473 3.61 -0.53 -17.66
N LEU A 474 3.02 -0.41 -16.46
CA LEU A 474 1.57 -0.28 -16.26
C LEU A 474 1.00 0.96 -16.95
N ALA A 475 1.64 2.12 -16.77
CA ALA A 475 1.25 3.36 -17.43
C ALA A 475 1.33 3.25 -18.97
N ALA A 476 2.45 2.73 -19.49
CA ALA A 476 2.67 2.49 -20.93
C ALA A 476 1.72 1.45 -21.57
N THR A 477 0.99 0.69 -20.75
CA THR A 477 0.02 -0.34 -21.18
C THR A 477 -1.42 0.01 -20.79
N GLY A 478 -1.64 1.23 -20.29
CA GLY A 478 -2.96 1.79 -20.03
C GLY A 478 -3.70 1.17 -18.84
N TYR A 479 -2.98 0.55 -17.89
CA TYR A 479 -3.55 0.27 -16.57
C TYR A 479 -3.55 1.55 -15.73
N ARG A 480 -4.51 1.65 -14.80
CA ARG A 480 -4.57 2.74 -13.80
C ARG A 480 -4.37 2.26 -12.37
N TYR A 481 -4.58 0.96 -12.11
CA TYR A 481 -4.56 0.39 -10.77
C TYR A 481 -3.70 -0.88 -10.74
N SER A 482 -2.89 -1.01 -9.69
CA SER A 482 -2.26 -2.26 -9.30
C SER A 482 -2.76 -2.62 -7.90
N SER A 483 -3.18 -3.86 -7.68
CA SER A 483 -3.52 -4.38 -6.35
C SER A 483 -2.61 -5.57 -6.11
N SER A 484 -1.50 -5.36 -5.41
CA SER A 484 -0.35 -6.27 -5.33
C SER A 484 0.51 -5.97 -4.12
#